data_AF-A0A928SC92-F1
#
_entry.id   AF-A0A928SC92-F1
#
_cell.length_a   1.000
_cell.length_b   1.000
_cell.length_c   1.000
_cell.angle_alpha   90.00
_cell.angle_beta   90.00
_cell.angle_gamma   90.00
#
_symmetry.space_group_name_H-M   'P 1'
#
loop_
_entity.id
_entity.type
_entity.pdbx_description
1 polymer ?
#
loop_
_entity_poly.entity_id
_entity_poly.type
_entity_poly.pdbx_seq_one_letter_code
_entity_poly.pdbx_strand_id
1 'polypeptide(L)'
;MSSETEELCTNLIKRLKERLNSLDFLERHRQSEQAFIRQRCLPFVTVVVFLLYHHRWPVEENYKVMKYRVEVESWSGKSKLAIYQDFHAKVFTTNLTAILAHPAQTLVEHQSQAKKYTYQVNFTHLLSKMKDTVVLLFQQPVISTLLDRLWQIMTHIIEPIRPNRKYPRKKSIKPKRFAMTYKPTR
;
A
#
# COMPACT_ATOMS: atom_id res chain seq x y z
N MET A 1 -3.92 -30.58 1.35
CA MET A 1 -4.07 -29.85 0.06
C MET A 1 -4.25 -30.93 -1.00
N SER A 2 -5.31 -30.87 -1.82
CA SER A 2 -5.66 -31.95 -2.76
C SER A 2 -4.61 -32.09 -3.86
N SER A 3 -4.34 -33.30 -4.37
CA SER A 3 -3.36 -33.55 -5.43
C SER A 3 -3.59 -32.67 -6.68
N GLU A 4 -4.85 -32.32 -6.95
CA GLU A 4 -5.27 -31.40 -8.01
C GLU A 4 -4.69 -29.99 -7.83
N THR A 5 -4.63 -29.46 -6.61
CA THR A 5 -4.05 -28.13 -6.34
C THR A 5 -2.53 -28.12 -6.53
N GLU A 6 -1.86 -29.24 -6.27
CA GLU A 6 -0.42 -29.40 -6.48
C GLU A 6 -0.09 -29.51 -7.98
N GLU A 7 -0.90 -30.26 -8.72
CA GLU A 7 -0.78 -30.39 -10.18
C GLU A 7 -1.02 -29.04 -10.88
N LEU A 8 -2.06 -28.30 -10.48
CA LEU A 8 -2.35 -26.97 -11.02
C LEU A 8 -1.16 -26.01 -10.79
N CYS A 9 -0.63 -25.96 -9.57
CA CYS A 9 0.53 -25.12 -9.23
C CYS A 9 1.76 -25.50 -10.07
N THR A 10 2.00 -26.81 -10.23
CA THR A 10 3.13 -27.32 -11.02
C THR A 10 3.01 -26.95 -12.50
N ASN A 11 1.81 -27.10 -13.07
CA ASN A 11 1.52 -26.74 -14.46
C ASN A 11 1.65 -25.24 -14.70
N LEU A 12 1.20 -24.41 -13.75
CA LEU A 12 1.40 -22.97 -13.80
C LEU A 12 2.88 -22.59 -13.82
N ILE A 13 3.68 -23.14 -12.90
CA ILE A 13 5.12 -22.86 -12.82
C ILE A 13 5.84 -23.28 -14.10
N LYS A 14 5.49 -24.44 -14.68
CA LYS A 14 6.06 -24.90 -15.95
C LYS A 14 5.77 -23.92 -17.09
N ARG A 15 4.51 -23.53 -17.27
CA ARG A 15 4.10 -22.56 -18.30
C ARG A 15 4.78 -21.20 -18.12
N LEU A 16 4.92 -20.74 -16.88
CA LEU A 16 5.64 -19.49 -16.58
C LEU A 16 7.13 -19.60 -16.93
N LYS A 17 7.78 -20.72 -16.60
CA LYS A 17 9.19 -20.96 -16.98
C LYS A 17 9.36 -21.00 -18.49
N GLU A 18 8.47 -21.69 -19.21
CA GLU A 18 8.49 -21.75 -20.67
C GLU A 18 8.34 -20.35 -21.29
N ARG A 19 7.38 -19.56 -20.79
CA ARG A 19 7.13 -18.21 -21.29
C ARG A 19 8.27 -17.22 -20.98
N LEU A 20 8.86 -17.30 -19.79
CA LEU A 20 9.93 -16.38 -19.39
C LEU A 20 11.28 -16.69 -20.06
N ASN A 21 11.48 -17.93 -20.50
CA ASN A 21 12.69 -18.36 -21.20
C ASN A 21 12.49 -18.48 -22.73
N SER A 22 11.30 -18.16 -23.26
CA SER A 22 11.08 -18.20 -24.70
C SER A 22 11.86 -17.09 -25.40
N LEU A 23 12.44 -17.41 -26.56
CA LEU A 23 13.24 -16.45 -27.33
C LEU A 23 12.42 -15.23 -27.74
N ASP A 24 11.19 -15.43 -28.21
CA ASP A 24 10.25 -14.35 -28.55
C ASP A 24 10.00 -13.39 -27.38
N PHE A 25 9.76 -13.91 -26.18
CA PHE A 25 9.48 -13.06 -25.01
C PHE A 25 10.72 -12.28 -24.58
N LEU A 26 11.89 -12.91 -24.65
CA LEU A 26 13.17 -12.29 -24.34
C LEU A 26 13.50 -11.16 -25.34
N GLU A 27 13.38 -11.42 -26.63
CA GLU A 27 13.68 -10.46 -27.70
C GLU A 27 12.81 -9.22 -27.63
N ARG A 28 11.50 -9.38 -27.36
CA ARG A 28 10.57 -8.26 -27.20
C ARG A 28 10.93 -7.28 -26.08
N HIS A 29 11.62 -7.76 -25.04
CA HIS A 29 11.97 -6.94 -23.86
C HIS A 29 13.47 -6.63 -23.78
N ARG A 30 14.23 -6.99 -24.82
CA ARG A 30 15.68 -6.80 -24.92
C ARG A 30 15.98 -5.51 -25.69
N GLN A 31 16.78 -4.62 -25.09
CA GLN A 31 17.20 -3.36 -25.75
C GLN A 31 18.39 -3.54 -26.71
N SER A 32 19.21 -4.57 -26.53
CA SER A 32 20.33 -4.90 -27.42
C SER A 32 20.60 -6.39 -27.41
N GLU A 33 21.11 -6.96 -28.49
CA GLU A 33 21.40 -8.40 -28.60
C GLU A 33 22.21 -8.95 -27.42
N GLN A 34 23.05 -8.12 -26.81
CA GLN A 34 23.91 -8.50 -25.68
C GLN A 34 23.22 -8.44 -24.30
N ALA A 35 22.01 -7.89 -24.19
CA ALA A 35 21.27 -7.82 -22.95
C ALA A 35 20.69 -9.20 -22.55
N PHE A 36 20.81 -9.56 -21.27
CA PHE A 36 20.35 -10.82 -20.68
C PHE A 36 21.07 -12.13 -21.10
N ILE A 37 22.09 -12.09 -21.98
CA ILE A 37 22.86 -13.30 -22.40
C ILE A 37 24.10 -13.57 -21.53
N ARG A 38 24.73 -12.52 -20.97
CA ARG A 38 25.95 -12.69 -20.15
C ARG A 38 25.58 -13.29 -18.77
N GLN A 39 26.45 -14.12 -18.19
CA GLN A 39 26.39 -14.47 -16.76
C GLN A 39 26.52 -13.18 -15.94
N ARG A 40 25.38 -12.60 -15.58
CA ARG A 40 25.27 -11.40 -14.75
C ARG A 40 24.68 -11.79 -13.40
N CYS A 41 24.92 -10.96 -12.39
CA CYS A 41 24.33 -11.11 -11.06
C CYS A 41 22.78 -11.07 -11.06
N LEU A 42 22.16 -10.60 -12.15
CA LEU A 42 20.71 -10.44 -12.32
C LEU A 42 20.24 -10.99 -13.69
N PRO A 43 19.95 -12.30 -13.79
CA PRO A 43 19.28 -12.90 -14.96
C PRO A 43 17.91 -12.26 -15.25
N PHE A 44 17.42 -12.38 -16.49
CA PHE A 44 16.11 -11.83 -16.90
C PHE A 44 14.96 -12.32 -15.99
N VAL A 45 14.93 -13.62 -15.68
CA VAL A 45 13.94 -14.19 -14.75
C VAL A 45 14.01 -13.50 -13.38
N THR A 46 15.20 -13.24 -12.85
CA THR A 46 15.39 -12.54 -11.57
C THR A 46 14.88 -11.09 -11.64
N VAL A 47 15.09 -10.39 -12.76
CA VAL A 47 14.55 -9.05 -12.98
C VAL A 47 13.02 -9.08 -13.00
N VAL A 48 12.41 -10.02 -13.73
CA VAL A 48 10.94 -10.17 -13.77
C VAL A 48 10.37 -10.48 -12.39
N VAL A 49 10.97 -11.42 -11.66
CA VAL A 49 10.55 -11.75 -10.29
C VAL A 49 10.70 -10.53 -9.36
N PHE A 50 11.79 -9.77 -9.50
CA PHE A 50 12.00 -8.54 -8.74
C PHE A 50 10.92 -7.48 -9.02
N LEU A 51 10.56 -7.28 -10.30
CA LEU A 51 9.48 -6.36 -10.70
C LEU A 51 8.12 -6.81 -10.16
N LEU A 52 7.80 -8.11 -10.24
CA LEU A 52 6.58 -8.67 -9.67
C LEU A 52 6.54 -8.53 -8.14
N TYR A 53 7.68 -8.73 -7.47
CA TYR A 53 7.78 -8.53 -6.03
C TYR A 53 7.51 -7.07 -5.63
N HIS A 54 7.92 -6.11 -6.47
CA HIS A 54 7.62 -4.70 -6.23
C HIS A 54 6.11 -4.43 -6.18
N HIS A 55 5.30 -5.12 -7.00
CA HIS A 55 3.83 -5.02 -6.94
C HIS A 55 3.21 -5.62 -5.66
N ARG A 56 3.94 -6.49 -4.94
CA ARG A 56 3.51 -7.02 -3.64
C ARG A 56 3.80 -6.04 -2.50
N TRP A 57 4.83 -5.20 -2.63
CA TRP A 57 5.26 -4.26 -1.59
C TRP A 57 4.13 -3.39 -1.00
N PRO A 58 3.16 -2.88 -1.78
CA PRO A 58 2.01 -2.16 -1.24
C PRO A 58 1.23 -2.91 -0.15
N VAL A 59 1.20 -4.25 -0.20
CA VAL A 59 0.56 -5.07 0.84
C VAL A 59 1.30 -4.93 2.18
N GLU A 60 2.63 -4.89 2.16
CA GLU A 60 3.43 -4.69 3.38
C GLU A 60 3.28 -3.28 3.95
N GLU A 61 3.22 -2.27 3.09
CA GLU A 61 2.91 -0.91 3.53
C GLU A 61 1.51 -0.85 4.16
N ASN A 62 0.53 -1.58 3.61
CA ASN A 62 -0.80 -1.66 4.21
C ASN A 62 -0.77 -2.36 5.58
N TYR A 63 0.04 -3.42 5.77
CA TYR A 63 0.22 -4.00 7.12
C TYR A 63 0.78 -2.98 8.11
N LYS A 64 1.71 -2.11 7.70
CA LYS A 64 2.21 -1.02 8.56
C LYS A 64 1.09 -0.02 8.89
N VAL A 65 0.26 0.35 7.92
CA VAL A 65 -0.91 1.21 8.15
C VAL A 65 -1.86 0.54 9.15
N MET A 66 -2.21 -0.72 8.93
CA MET A 66 -3.13 -1.48 9.78
C MET A 66 -2.62 -1.61 11.23
N LYS A 67 -1.33 -1.88 11.41
CA LYS A 67 -0.73 -2.02 12.74
C LYS A 67 -0.56 -0.69 13.46
N TYR A 68 -0.04 0.33 12.78
CA TYR A 68 0.44 1.56 13.45
C TYR A 68 -0.49 2.77 13.30
N ARG A 69 -1.32 2.81 12.26
CA ARG A 69 -2.26 3.91 12.02
C ARG A 69 -3.66 3.50 12.44
N VAL A 70 -4.13 2.35 11.98
CA VAL A 70 -5.44 1.82 12.36
C VAL A 70 -5.41 1.24 13.78
N GLU A 71 -4.24 0.79 14.24
CA GLU A 71 -4.04 0.15 15.55
C GLU A 71 -4.94 -1.09 15.68
N VAL A 72 -4.90 -1.97 14.67
CA VAL A 72 -5.79 -3.12 14.58
C VAL A 72 -5.77 -3.97 15.85
N GLU A 73 -4.62 -4.07 16.51
CA GLU A 73 -4.38 -4.86 17.73
C GLU A 73 -4.94 -4.22 19.03
N SER A 74 -5.50 -3.00 18.96
CA SER A 74 -6.09 -2.30 20.11
C SER A 74 -7.55 -2.69 20.33
N TRP A 75 -7.83 -3.70 21.14
CA TRP A 75 -9.17 -4.24 21.36
C TRP A 75 -9.92 -3.54 22.50
N SER A 76 -11.23 -3.36 22.33
CA SER A 76 -12.18 -2.88 23.32
C SER A 76 -12.55 -3.97 24.35
N GLY A 77 -12.37 -5.24 24.01
CA GLY A 77 -12.71 -6.38 24.86
C GLY A 77 -11.80 -7.59 24.67
N LYS A 78 -11.92 -8.56 25.58
CA LYS A 78 -11.12 -9.80 25.58
C LYS A 78 -11.86 -11.01 24.99
N SER A 79 -13.17 -10.90 24.76
CA SER A 79 -13.95 -12.00 24.20
C SER A 79 -13.62 -12.19 22.72
N LYS A 80 -13.74 -13.42 22.22
CA LYS A 80 -13.58 -13.72 20.80
C LYS A 80 -14.45 -12.81 19.93
N LEU A 81 -15.72 -12.64 20.32
CA LEU A 81 -16.68 -11.80 19.59
C LEU A 81 -16.24 -10.33 19.51
N ALA A 82 -15.83 -9.74 20.64
CA ALA A 82 -15.38 -8.34 20.67
C ALA A 82 -14.16 -8.12 19.77
N ILE A 83 -13.20 -9.05 19.79
CA ILE A 83 -12.01 -9.00 18.93
C ILE A 83 -12.41 -9.02 17.44
N TYR A 84 -13.32 -9.91 17.03
CA TYR A 84 -13.78 -9.96 15.64
C TYR A 84 -14.52 -8.68 15.24
N GLN A 85 -15.42 -8.16 16.10
CA GLN A 85 -16.16 -6.93 15.82
C GLN A 85 -15.22 -5.74 15.62
N ASP A 86 -14.27 -5.54 16.53
CA ASP A 86 -13.28 -4.47 16.43
C ASP A 86 -12.41 -4.61 15.17
N PHE A 87 -11.97 -5.83 14.86
CA PHE A 87 -11.19 -6.08 13.66
C PHE A 87 -11.97 -5.70 12.40
N HIS A 88 -13.21 -6.18 12.27
CA HIS A 88 -14.05 -5.90 11.11
C HIS A 88 -14.41 -4.41 11.01
N ALA A 89 -14.72 -3.74 12.12
CA ALA A 89 -14.99 -2.31 12.13
C ALA A 89 -13.77 -1.51 11.62
N LYS A 90 -12.57 -1.83 12.09
CA LYS A 90 -11.32 -1.17 11.65
C LYS A 90 -11.00 -1.40 10.18
N VAL A 91 -11.15 -2.64 9.70
CA VAL A 91 -10.98 -2.96 8.27
C VAL A 91 -12.00 -2.20 7.44
N PHE A 92 -13.26 -2.18 7.87
CA PHE A 92 -14.32 -1.44 7.20
C PHE A 92 -14.02 0.06 7.12
N THR A 93 -13.67 0.71 8.24
CA THR A 93 -13.30 2.12 8.28
C THR A 93 -12.15 2.43 7.33
N THR A 94 -11.13 1.57 7.28
CA THR A 94 -9.98 1.75 6.39
C THR A 94 -10.38 1.66 4.92
N ASN A 95 -11.20 0.68 4.57
CA ASN A 95 -11.69 0.49 3.20
C ASN A 95 -12.60 1.64 2.77
N LEU A 96 -13.54 2.07 3.63
CA LEU A 96 -14.41 3.20 3.37
C LEU A 96 -13.59 4.48 3.17
N THR A 97 -12.57 4.70 4.00
CA THR A 97 -11.64 5.82 3.86
C THR A 97 -10.94 5.82 2.50
N ALA A 98 -10.46 4.65 2.04
CA ALA A 98 -9.82 4.52 0.73
C ALA A 98 -10.78 4.80 -0.43
N ILE A 99 -12.03 4.33 -0.34
CA ILE A 99 -13.07 4.60 -1.34
C ILE A 99 -13.35 6.10 -1.43
N LEU A 100 -13.54 6.79 -0.30
CA LEU A 100 -13.79 8.24 -0.27
C LEU A 100 -12.60 9.05 -0.76
N ALA A 101 -11.38 8.59 -0.50
CA ALA A 101 -10.15 9.24 -0.94
C ALA A 101 -9.93 9.15 -2.45
N HIS A 102 -10.41 8.10 -3.11
CA HIS A 102 -10.11 7.83 -4.52
C HIS A 102 -10.50 8.99 -5.47
N PRO A 103 -11.75 9.51 -5.47
CA PRO A 103 -12.09 10.64 -6.32
C PRO A 103 -11.32 11.93 -5.97
N ALA A 104 -11.02 12.14 -4.67
CA ALA A 104 -10.21 13.28 -4.25
C ALA A 104 -8.76 13.18 -4.73
N GLN A 105 -8.19 11.97 -4.75
CA GLN A 105 -6.85 11.70 -5.27
C GLN A 105 -6.74 12.08 -6.75
N THR A 106 -7.71 11.68 -7.58
CA THR A 106 -7.77 12.06 -9.00
C THR A 106 -7.78 13.58 -9.18
N LEU A 107 -8.56 14.30 -8.36
CA LEU A 107 -8.59 15.77 -8.40
C LEU A 107 -7.25 16.39 -7.98
N VAL A 108 -6.63 15.88 -6.91
CA VAL A 108 -5.33 16.36 -6.41
C VAL A 108 -4.24 16.18 -7.45
N GLU A 109 -4.23 15.06 -8.17
CA GLU A 109 -3.29 14.80 -9.25
C GLU A 109 -3.46 15.80 -10.40
N HIS A 110 -4.69 16.02 -10.85
CA HIS A 110 -5.01 16.99 -11.90
C HIS A 110 -4.58 18.41 -11.50
N GLN A 111 -4.93 18.86 -10.29
CA GLN A 111 -4.55 20.19 -9.77
C GLN A 111 -3.05 20.36 -9.52
N SER A 112 -2.29 19.27 -9.48
CA SER A 112 -0.86 19.28 -9.17
C SER A 112 0.03 19.10 -10.39
N GLN A 113 -0.53 19.00 -11.60
CA GLN A 113 0.25 18.83 -12.85
C GLN A 113 1.26 19.96 -13.08
N ALA A 114 0.90 21.20 -12.73
CA ALA A 114 1.78 22.36 -12.85
C ALA A 114 2.77 22.54 -11.68
N LYS A 115 2.71 21.69 -10.65
CA LYS A 115 3.57 21.80 -9.46
C LYS A 115 4.88 21.02 -9.67
N LYS A 116 5.87 21.34 -8.84
CA LYS A 116 7.20 20.68 -8.84
C LYS A 116 7.15 19.15 -8.67
N TYR A 117 6.17 18.66 -7.91
CA TYR A 117 6.01 17.24 -7.62
C TYR A 117 4.56 16.82 -7.86
N THR A 118 4.35 15.51 -8.03
CA THR A 118 3.04 14.91 -7.87
C THR A 118 2.66 14.94 -6.39
N TYR A 119 1.37 15.14 -6.11
CA TYR A 119 0.85 15.16 -4.75
C TYR A 119 -0.18 14.04 -4.58
N GLN A 120 -0.34 13.59 -3.35
CA GLN A 120 -1.37 12.64 -2.95
C GLN A 120 -2.12 13.15 -1.72
N VAL A 121 -3.34 12.65 -1.55
CA VAL A 121 -4.11 12.83 -0.32
C VAL A 121 -3.30 12.28 0.85
N ASN A 122 -3.20 13.05 1.94
CA ASN A 122 -2.57 12.56 3.15
C ASN A 122 -3.47 11.52 3.83
N PHE A 123 -3.32 10.26 3.42
CA PHE A 123 -4.15 9.15 3.89
C PHE A 123 -4.07 8.95 5.40
N THR A 124 -2.90 9.20 6.00
CA THR A 124 -2.71 9.10 7.46
C THR A 124 -3.58 10.12 8.20
N HIS A 125 -3.61 11.37 7.71
CA HIS A 125 -4.45 12.40 8.30
C HIS A 125 -5.94 12.15 8.05
N LEU A 126 -6.29 11.71 6.84
CA LEU A 126 -7.67 11.36 6.52
C LEU A 126 -8.19 10.21 7.40
N LEU A 127 -7.40 9.15 7.56
CA LEU A 127 -7.75 7.99 8.39
C LEU A 127 -7.98 8.38 9.84
N SER A 128 -7.13 9.26 10.41
CA SER A 128 -7.33 9.86 11.73
C SER A 128 -8.72 10.50 11.85
N LYS A 129 -9.10 11.35 10.88
CA LYS A 129 -10.42 12.00 10.88
C LYS A 129 -11.57 11.02 10.68
N MET A 130 -11.38 10.00 9.84
CA MET A 130 -12.39 8.98 9.60
C MET A 130 -12.66 8.10 10.82
N LYS A 131 -11.68 7.87 11.71
CA LYS A 131 -11.92 7.14 12.97
C LYS A 131 -12.98 7.83 13.84
N ASP A 132 -12.93 9.15 13.96
CA ASP A 132 -13.90 9.94 14.72
C ASP A 132 -15.24 10.12 13.99
N THR A 133 -15.22 10.02 12.67
CA THR A 133 -16.32 10.44 11.80
C THR A 133 -17.19 9.28 11.31
N VAL A 134 -16.64 8.07 11.22
CA VAL A 134 -17.32 6.92 10.62
C VAL A 134 -18.66 6.62 11.29
N VAL A 135 -18.72 6.68 12.62
CA VAL A 135 -19.96 6.43 13.37
C VAL A 135 -21.00 7.51 13.06
N LEU A 136 -20.57 8.78 12.96
CA LEU A 136 -21.45 9.90 12.64
C LEU A 136 -22.05 9.79 11.24
N LEU A 137 -21.32 9.23 10.27
CA LEU A 137 -21.83 8.99 8.91
C LEU A 137 -23.03 8.04 8.89
N PHE A 138 -23.16 7.13 9.85
CA PHE A 138 -24.28 6.18 9.93
C PHE A 138 -25.36 6.59 10.91
N GLN A 139 -25.04 7.44 11.88
CA GLN A 139 -26.01 7.88 12.90
C GLN A 139 -26.75 9.16 12.53
N GLN A 140 -26.14 10.04 11.72
CA GLN A 140 -26.74 11.34 11.39
C GLN A 140 -27.67 11.21 10.19
N PRO A 141 -28.88 11.82 10.24
CA PRO A 141 -29.81 11.80 9.11
C PRO A 141 -29.30 12.62 7.92
N VAL A 142 -28.47 13.64 8.17
CA VAL A 142 -27.90 14.52 7.14
C VAL A 142 -26.38 14.40 7.16
N ILE A 143 -25.82 13.78 6.13
CA ILE A 143 -24.38 13.49 6.02
C ILE A 143 -23.61 14.43 5.08
N SER A 144 -24.31 15.24 4.28
CA SER A 144 -23.70 16.10 3.26
C SER A 144 -22.62 17.02 3.83
N THR A 145 -22.94 17.74 4.90
CA THR A 145 -22.00 18.66 5.57
C THR A 145 -20.75 17.97 6.11
N LEU A 146 -20.88 16.70 6.51
CA LEU A 146 -19.78 15.89 7.01
C LEU A 146 -18.88 15.43 5.87
N LEU A 147 -19.49 14.97 4.77
CA LEU A 147 -18.79 14.60 3.55
C LEU A 147 -18.07 15.81 2.94
N ASP A 148 -18.68 16.99 2.94
CA ASP A 148 -18.07 18.23 2.44
C ASP A 148 -16.82 18.60 3.25
N ARG A 149 -16.89 18.48 4.58
CA ARG A 149 -15.72 18.70 5.46
C ARG A 149 -14.61 17.69 5.20
N LEU A 150 -14.96 16.40 5.05
CA LEU A 150 -13.98 15.37 4.71
C LEU A 150 -13.35 15.65 3.34
N TRP A 151 -14.15 16.08 2.36
CA TRP A 151 -13.69 16.46 1.04
C TRP A 151 -12.69 17.62 1.07
N GLN A 152 -12.99 18.66 1.85
CA GLN A 152 -12.06 19.77 2.08
C GLN A 152 -10.73 19.29 2.66
N ILE A 153 -10.78 18.40 3.67
CA ILE A 153 -9.56 17.81 4.25
C ILE A 153 -8.75 17.06 3.19
N MET A 154 -9.39 16.22 2.38
CA MET A 154 -8.72 15.41 1.36
C MET A 154 -8.02 16.25 0.28
N THR A 155 -8.66 17.35 -0.12
CA THR A 155 -8.18 18.22 -1.21
C THR A 155 -7.14 19.25 -0.75
N HIS A 156 -7.22 19.71 0.50
CA HIS A 156 -6.33 20.75 1.02
C HIS A 156 -5.12 20.18 1.78
N ILE A 157 -5.29 19.05 2.48
CA ILE A 157 -4.21 18.43 3.27
C ILE A 157 -3.58 17.32 2.43
N ILE A 158 -2.72 17.74 1.50
CA ILE A 158 -2.02 16.88 0.56
C ILE A 158 -0.53 16.78 0.89
N GLU A 159 0.10 15.68 0.49
CA GLU A 159 1.54 15.46 0.64
C GLU A 159 2.25 15.22 -0.70
N PRO A 160 3.47 15.76 -0.89
CA PRO A 160 4.21 15.56 -2.14
C PRO A 160 4.87 14.18 -2.19
N ILE A 161 4.68 13.48 -3.31
CA ILE A 161 5.45 12.28 -3.67
C ILE A 161 6.80 12.73 -4.22
N ARG A 162 7.86 12.52 -3.45
CA ARG A 162 9.23 12.93 -3.83
C ARG A 162 10.00 11.73 -4.38
N PRO A 163 10.20 11.62 -5.70
CA PRO A 163 10.98 10.54 -6.27
C PRO A 163 12.43 10.63 -5.78
N ASN A 164 13.09 9.47 -5.66
CA ASN A 164 14.51 9.37 -5.30
C ASN A 164 14.89 9.96 -3.93
N ARG A 165 13.95 10.04 -2.99
CA ARG A 165 14.21 10.49 -1.61
C ARG A 165 15.22 9.56 -0.91
N LYS A 166 16.45 10.04 -0.73
CA LYS A 166 17.49 9.36 0.04
C LYS A 166 17.95 10.25 1.18
N TYR A 167 18.06 9.69 2.37
CA TYR A 167 18.67 10.37 3.52
C TYR A 167 19.92 9.61 3.94
N PRO A 168 21.06 10.31 4.16
CA PRO A 168 22.21 9.66 4.74
C PRO A 168 21.84 9.14 6.13
N ARG A 169 21.99 7.83 6.33
CA ARG A 169 21.74 7.22 7.64
C ARG A 169 22.85 7.65 8.59
N LYS A 170 22.53 8.51 9.56
CA LYS A 170 23.44 8.77 10.70
C LYS A 170 23.56 7.46 11.50
N LYS A 171 24.67 6.75 11.36
CA LYS A 171 24.98 5.56 12.16
C LYS A 171 25.34 6.02 13.57
N SER A 172 24.45 5.79 14.53
CA SER A 172 24.76 6.00 15.95
C SER A 172 25.74 4.91 16.40
N ILE A 173 26.84 5.30 17.03
CA ILE A 173 27.85 4.40 17.60
C ILE A 173 27.26 3.61 18.77
N LYS A 174 26.28 4.21 19.48
CA LYS A 174 25.54 3.52 20.56
C LYS A 174 24.26 2.90 19.99
N PRO A 175 24.09 1.57 20.06
CA PRO A 175 22.82 0.95 19.73
C PRO A 175 21.76 1.46 20.72
N LYS A 176 20.62 1.91 20.21
CA LYS A 176 19.48 2.17 21.10
C LYS A 176 19.05 0.84 21.70
N ARG A 177 18.82 0.82 23.02
CA ARG A 177 18.33 -0.37 23.74
C ARG A 177 16.99 -0.86 23.16
N PHE A 178 16.16 0.06 22.68
CA PHE A 178 14.88 -0.24 22.04
C PHE A 178 14.73 0.53 20.73
N ALA A 179 14.06 -0.09 19.75
CA ALA A 179 13.69 0.58 18.51
C ALA A 179 12.65 1.67 18.78
N MET A 180 12.70 2.79 18.04
CA MET A 180 11.61 3.76 18.10
C MET A 180 10.39 3.17 17.41
N THR A 181 9.27 3.13 18.14
CA THR A 181 7.98 2.70 17.59
C THR A 181 7.39 3.79 16.71
N TYR A 182 6.51 3.38 15.80
CA TYR A 182 5.71 4.33 15.04
C TYR A 182 4.77 5.08 15.98
N LYS A 183 4.58 6.38 15.74
CA LYS A 183 3.61 7.18 16.49
C LYS A 183 2.20 6.82 16.02
N PRO A 184 1.24 6.59 16.95
CA PRO A 184 -0.15 6.36 16.57
C PRO A 184 -0.76 7.62 15.95
N THR A 185 -1.80 7.43 15.14
CA THR A 185 -2.66 8.53 14.70
C THR A 185 -3.74 8.77 15.73
N ARG A 186 -3.97 10.03 16.06
CA ARG A 186 -5.02 10.46 16.98
C ARG A 186 -6.40 10.17 16.40
#